data_AF-A0A2N5DNF9-F1
#
_entry.id   AF-A0A2N5DNF9-F1
#
_cell.length_a   1.000
_cell.length_b   1.000
_cell.length_c   1.000
_cell.angle_alpha   90.00
_cell.angle_beta   90.00
_cell.angle_gamma   90.00
#
_symmetry.space_group_name_H-M   'P 1'
#
loop_
_entity.id
_entity.type
_entity.pdbx_description
1 polymer ?
#
loop_
_entity_poly.entity_id
_entity_poly.type
_entity_poly.pdbx_seq_one_letter_code
_entity_poly.pdbx_strand_id
1 'polypeptide(L)'
;MKFAAVIAVAAGLVAFPAMAGPAGHGLTFTEEVAKKNLQKRTVKIAAAASCAAPAAVELAKRGDVAAAKAKEGVVRVVFHSADAAAAQEGAVRAAVTDICRAA
;
A
#
# COMPACT_ATOMS: atom_id res chain seq x y z
N MET A 1 4.94 54.62 -18.09
CA MET A 1 5.15 54.33 -19.52
C MET A 1 6.03 53.10 -19.65
N LYS A 2 5.67 52.25 -20.62
CA LYS A 2 6.53 51.33 -21.39
C LYS A 2 7.14 50.10 -20.70
N PHE A 3 6.53 48.97 -21.07
CA PHE A 3 7.06 47.62 -21.24
C PHE A 3 8.33 47.55 -22.08
N ALA A 4 9.22 46.61 -21.73
CA ALA A 4 9.94 45.68 -22.61
C ALA A 4 11.01 44.97 -21.76
N ALA A 5 11.45 43.74 -21.95
CA ALA A 5 11.00 42.56 -22.67
C ALA A 5 12.13 41.54 -22.40
N VAL A 6 11.86 40.39 -21.78
CA VAL A 6 12.61 39.16 -22.05
C VAL A 6 11.63 37.99 -22.03
N ILE A 7 11.60 37.31 -23.17
CA ILE A 7 10.74 36.20 -23.57
C ILE A 7 11.47 34.87 -23.28
N ALA A 8 10.66 33.87 -22.90
CA ALA A 8 10.81 32.42 -23.09
C ALA A 8 11.81 31.61 -22.24
N VAL A 9 11.24 30.58 -21.58
CA VAL A 9 11.55 29.13 -21.63
C VAL A 9 11.10 28.56 -20.28
N ALA A 10 9.91 27.97 -20.14
CA ALA A 10 9.42 26.68 -20.64
C ALA A 10 9.24 25.72 -19.45
N ALA A 11 8.10 25.02 -19.47
CA ALA A 11 7.85 23.73 -18.84
C ALA A 11 8.06 23.61 -17.32
N GLY A 12 6.95 23.69 -16.58
CA GLY A 12 6.93 23.36 -15.16
C GLY A 12 5.53 22.97 -14.68
N LEU A 13 4.99 21.88 -15.24
CA LEU A 13 4.04 20.98 -14.57
C LEU A 13 2.86 21.64 -13.86
N VAL A 14 1.91 22.17 -14.64
CA VAL A 14 0.55 22.34 -14.10
C VAL A 14 -0.10 20.97 -14.10
N ALA A 15 -0.19 20.41 -12.91
CA ALA A 15 -0.91 19.20 -12.59
C ALA A 15 -2.38 19.33 -12.99
N PHE A 16 -2.78 18.71 -14.10
CA PHE A 16 -4.16 18.33 -14.36
C PHE A 16 -4.15 17.04 -15.19
N PRO A 17 -4.55 15.89 -14.63
CA PRO A 17 -5.03 14.79 -15.47
C PRO A 17 -6.30 15.29 -16.13
N ALA A 18 -6.23 15.52 -17.44
CA ALA A 18 -7.38 15.75 -18.28
C ALA A 18 -8.33 14.54 -18.20
N MET A 19 -9.29 14.61 -17.28
CA MET A 19 -10.47 13.77 -17.26
C MET A 19 -11.42 14.24 -18.36
N ALA A 20 -11.16 13.80 -19.59
CA ALA A 20 -12.08 13.97 -20.71
C ALA A 20 -11.88 12.84 -21.73
N GLY A 21 -12.37 11.64 -21.39
CA GLY A 21 -12.58 10.54 -22.33
C GLY A 21 -14.00 9.99 -22.14
N PRO A 22 -14.66 9.50 -23.19
CA PRO A 22 -16.05 9.06 -23.13
C PRO A 22 -16.22 7.97 -22.06
N ALA A 23 -17.27 8.13 -21.26
CA ALA A 23 -17.58 7.32 -20.09
C ALA A 23 -17.55 5.81 -20.41
N GLY A 24 -16.84 5.05 -19.56
CA GLY A 24 -17.27 3.69 -19.23
C GLY A 24 -16.21 2.59 -19.13
N HIS A 25 -15.01 2.70 -19.74
CA HIS A 25 -14.17 1.49 -19.92
C HIS A 25 -12.70 1.61 -19.49
N GLY A 26 -12.23 2.79 -19.06
CA GLY A 26 -10.82 2.97 -18.63
C GLY A 26 -10.57 2.86 -17.12
N LEU A 27 -11.54 3.26 -16.29
CA LEU A 27 -11.38 3.30 -14.84
C LEU A 27 -11.52 1.91 -14.18
N THR A 28 -12.31 1.02 -14.78
CA THR A 28 -12.46 -0.36 -14.31
C THR A 28 -11.14 -1.11 -14.36
N PHE A 29 -10.33 -0.94 -15.40
CA PHE A 29 -8.97 -1.51 -15.42
C PHE A 29 -8.06 -0.87 -14.38
N THR A 30 -8.14 0.45 -14.15
CA THR A 30 -7.28 1.08 -13.13
C THR A 30 -7.67 0.68 -11.70
N GLU A 31 -8.96 0.51 -11.42
CA GLU A 31 -9.46 0.13 -10.11
C GLU A 31 -9.29 -1.38 -9.86
N GLU A 32 -9.51 -2.21 -10.88
CA GLU A 32 -9.23 -3.65 -10.82
C GLU A 32 -7.73 -3.91 -10.66
N VAL A 33 -6.88 -3.20 -11.42
CA VAL A 33 -5.43 -3.29 -11.29
C VAL A 33 -4.96 -2.77 -9.93
N ALA A 34 -5.55 -1.70 -9.40
CA ALA A 34 -5.25 -1.22 -8.05
C ALA A 34 -5.66 -2.25 -6.98
N LYS A 35 -6.85 -2.85 -7.08
CA LYS A 35 -7.31 -3.92 -6.18
C LYS A 35 -6.42 -5.16 -6.27
N LYS A 36 -6.03 -5.56 -7.48
CA LYS A 36 -5.16 -6.72 -7.72
C LYS A 36 -3.74 -6.47 -7.20
N ASN A 37 -3.21 -5.25 -7.35
CA ASN A 37 -1.94 -4.86 -6.77
C ASN A 37 -2.00 -4.82 -5.24
N LEU A 38 -3.05 -4.25 -4.66
CA LEU A 38 -3.25 -4.27 -3.20
C LEU A 38 -3.34 -5.71 -2.68
N GLN A 39 -4.06 -6.59 -3.36
CA GLN A 39 -4.11 -8.00 -2.98
C GLN A 39 -2.75 -8.67 -3.04
N LYS A 40 -1.95 -8.44 -4.09
CA LYS A 40 -0.58 -8.96 -4.20
C LYS A 40 0.37 -8.43 -3.11
N ARG A 41 0.10 -7.22 -2.62
CA ARG A 41 0.87 -6.57 -1.54
C ARG A 41 0.34 -6.91 -0.15
N THR A 42 -0.80 -7.60 -0.05
CA THR A 42 -1.44 -7.90 1.23
C THR A 42 -1.23 -9.36 1.60
N VAL A 43 -0.48 -9.59 2.67
CA VAL A 43 -0.33 -10.90 3.30
C VAL A 43 -1.36 -11.02 4.41
N LYS A 44 -2.09 -12.14 4.43
CA LYS A 44 -3.08 -12.46 5.46
C LYS A 44 -2.57 -13.63 6.30
N ILE A 45 -2.47 -13.43 7.60
CA ILE A 45 -1.91 -14.42 8.53
C ILE A 45 -2.94 -14.71 9.60
N ALA A 46 -3.32 -15.98 9.72
CA ALA A 46 -4.17 -16.43 10.82
C ALA A 46 -3.38 -16.35 12.14
N ALA A 47 -3.99 -15.75 13.15
CA ALA A 47 -3.42 -15.56 14.48
C ALA A 47 -4.53 -15.71 15.53
N ALA A 48 -4.19 -16.10 16.76
CA ALA A 48 -5.19 -16.09 17.82
C ALA A 48 -5.71 -14.66 18.03
N ALA A 49 -7.02 -14.50 18.26
CA ALA A 49 -7.62 -13.18 18.41
C ALA A 49 -6.99 -12.35 19.55
N SER A 50 -6.49 -13.02 20.59
CA SER A 50 -5.75 -12.43 21.71
C SER A 50 -4.41 -11.81 21.30
N CYS A 51 -3.71 -12.40 20.33
CA CYS A 51 -2.39 -11.94 19.89
C CYS A 51 -2.39 -11.18 18.56
N ALA A 52 -3.49 -11.23 17.79
CA ALA A 52 -3.58 -10.59 16.48
C ALA A 52 -3.37 -9.06 16.57
N ALA A 53 -3.99 -8.41 17.57
CA ALA A 53 -3.87 -6.97 17.78
C ALA A 53 -2.43 -6.51 18.11
N PRO A 54 -1.73 -7.09 19.12
CA PRO A 54 -0.35 -6.71 19.39
C PRO A 54 0.59 -7.09 18.24
N ALA A 55 0.38 -8.23 17.57
CA ALA A 55 1.17 -8.60 16.40
C ALA A 55 1.04 -7.58 15.26
N ALA A 56 -0.16 -7.07 14.99
CA ALA A 56 -0.36 -6.03 13.99
C ALA A 56 0.36 -4.71 14.36
N VAL A 57 0.39 -4.34 15.64
CA VAL A 57 1.07 -3.11 16.10
C VAL A 57 2.59 -3.23 15.93
N GLU A 58 3.18 -4.37 16.31
CA GLU A 58 4.60 -4.63 16.11
C GLU A 58 4.98 -4.67 14.63
N LEU A 59 4.16 -5.32 13.79
CA LEU A 59 4.38 -5.37 12.35
C LEU A 59 4.23 -4.01 11.68
N ALA A 60 3.37 -3.11 12.20
CA ALA A 60 3.24 -1.76 11.67
C ALA A 60 4.50 -0.89 11.89
N LYS A 61 5.39 -1.28 12.82
CA LYS A 61 6.66 -0.57 13.07
C LYS A 61 7.76 -0.97 12.09
N ARG A 62 7.57 -2.05 11.33
CA ARG A 62 8.56 -2.51 10.34
C ARG A 62 8.57 -1.56 9.14
N GLY A 63 9.75 -1.10 8.74
CA GLY A 63 9.91 -0.15 7.63
C GLY A 63 9.50 -0.70 6.26
N ASP A 64 9.41 -2.03 6.12
CA ASP A 64 8.92 -2.72 4.92
C ASP A 64 7.38 -2.81 4.83
N VAL A 65 6.68 -2.51 5.94
CA VAL A 65 5.22 -2.61 6.06
C VAL A 65 4.59 -1.23 5.91
N ALA A 66 3.74 -1.08 4.90
CA ALA A 66 2.97 0.13 4.67
C ALA A 66 1.78 0.26 5.66
N ALA A 67 1.15 -0.88 6.00
CA ALA A 67 0.09 -0.91 7.00
C ALA A 67 -0.07 -2.33 7.56
N ALA A 68 -0.34 -2.45 8.86
CA ALA A 68 -0.77 -3.70 9.48
C ALA A 68 -2.08 -3.49 10.25
N LYS A 69 -3.01 -4.44 10.13
CA LYS A 69 -4.33 -4.41 10.77
C LYS A 69 -4.70 -5.81 11.24
N ALA A 70 -5.20 -5.93 12.46
CA ALA A 70 -5.81 -7.15 12.96
C ALA A 70 -7.34 -7.08 12.84
N LYS A 71 -7.96 -8.15 12.36
CA LYS A 71 -9.42 -8.30 12.38
C LYS A 71 -9.79 -9.78 12.49
N GLU A 72 -10.65 -10.13 13.45
CA GLU A 72 -11.23 -11.47 13.58
C GLU A 72 -10.20 -12.62 13.56
N GLY A 73 -9.10 -12.50 14.32
CA GLY A 73 -8.05 -13.51 14.33
C GLY A 73 -7.21 -13.58 13.05
N VAL A 74 -7.23 -12.53 12.23
CA VAL A 74 -6.40 -12.41 11.04
C VAL A 74 -5.61 -11.11 11.10
N VAL A 75 -4.28 -11.22 10.95
CA VAL A 75 -3.38 -10.09 10.75
C VAL A 75 -3.23 -9.86 9.25
N ARG A 76 -3.66 -8.70 8.77
CA ARG A 76 -3.47 -8.22 7.40
C ARG A 76 -2.27 -7.28 7.39
N VAL A 77 -1.24 -7.65 6.64
CA VAL A 77 -0.02 -6.87 6.47
C VAL A 77 0.06 -6.43 5.02
N VAL A 78 0.08 -5.13 4.78
CA VAL A 78 0.21 -4.50 3.47
C VAL A 78 1.63 -3.98 3.33
N PHE A 79 2.35 -4.44 2.31
CA PHE A 79 3.71 -4.01 2.01
C PHE A 79 3.72 -2.88 0.98
N HIS A 80 4.83 -2.14 0.93
CA HIS A 80 5.02 -1.08 -0.05
C HIS A 80 5.07 -1.59 -1.50
N SER A 81 5.51 -2.82 -1.73
CA SER A 81 5.59 -3.47 -3.05
C SER A 81 5.17 -4.95 -2.99
N ALA A 82 4.77 -5.51 -4.14
CA ALA A 82 4.35 -6.91 -4.22
C ALA A 82 5.55 -7.85 -4.07
N ASP A 83 6.71 -7.40 -4.50
CA ASP A 83 8.00 -8.08 -4.39
C ASP A 83 8.43 -8.18 -2.92
N ALA A 84 8.25 -7.09 -2.15
CA ALA A 84 8.47 -7.09 -0.71
C ALA A 84 7.51 -8.04 0.01
N ALA A 85 6.22 -8.05 -0.38
CA ALA A 85 5.25 -9.00 0.17
C ALA A 85 5.68 -10.44 -0.07
N ALA A 86 6.06 -10.81 -1.30
CA ALA A 86 6.51 -12.17 -1.63
C ALA A 86 7.81 -12.56 -0.90
N ALA A 87 8.78 -11.65 -0.79
CA ALA A 87 10.05 -11.91 -0.13
C ALA A 87 9.92 -11.98 1.42
N GLN A 88 9.03 -11.16 1.99
CA GLN A 88 8.87 -11.02 3.45
C GLN A 88 7.71 -11.86 4.00
N GLU A 89 6.90 -12.51 3.16
CA GLU A 89 5.74 -13.30 3.62
C GLU A 89 6.12 -14.31 4.69
N GLY A 90 7.19 -15.10 4.45
CA GLY A 90 7.68 -16.09 5.40
C GLY A 90 8.18 -15.47 6.71
N ALA A 91 8.92 -14.35 6.60
CA ALA A 91 9.45 -13.64 7.75
C ALA A 91 8.35 -13.01 8.61
N VAL A 92 7.32 -12.43 7.99
CA VAL A 92 6.19 -11.83 8.69
C VAL A 92 5.29 -12.91 9.29
N ARG A 93 5.08 -14.04 8.61
CA ARG A 93 4.36 -15.19 9.19
C ARG A 93 5.08 -15.72 10.44
N ALA A 94 6.41 -15.90 10.36
CA ALA A 94 7.22 -16.31 11.51
C ALA A 94 7.16 -15.29 12.65
N ALA A 95 7.25 -14.00 12.34
CA ALA A 95 7.12 -12.93 13.33
C ALA A 95 5.75 -12.93 14.03
N VAL A 96 4.64 -13.12 13.28
CA VAL A 96 3.31 -13.25 13.90
C VAL A 96 3.27 -14.46 14.84
N THR A 97 3.81 -15.61 14.44
CA THR A 97 3.85 -16.81 15.28
C THR A 97 4.69 -16.60 16.54
N ASP A 98 5.83 -15.92 16.43
CA ASP A 98 6.71 -15.62 17.55
C ASP A 98 6.04 -14.66 18.56
N ILE A 99 5.47 -13.55 18.06
CA ILE A 99 4.72 -12.60 18.88
C ILE A 99 3.54 -13.28 19.58
N CYS A 100 2.81 -14.14 18.87
CA CYS A 100 1.69 -14.89 19.43
C CYS A 100 2.09 -15.98 20.41
N ARG A 101 3.35 -16.45 20.38
CA ARG A 101 3.88 -17.41 21.36
C ARG A 101 4.35 -16.73 22.63
N ALA A 102 4.77 -15.47 22.52
CA ALA A 102 5.22 -14.64 23.66
C ALA A 102 4.06 -13.93 24.39
N ALA A 103 2.85 -13.91 23.80
CA ALA A 103 1.64 -13.30 24.34
C ALA A 103 0.76 -14.30 25.10
#